data_AF-A0A7J3NV53-F1
#
_entry.id   AF-A0A7J3NV53-F1
#
_cell.length_a   1.000
_cell.length_b   1.000
_cell.length_c   1.000
_cell.angle_alpha   90.00
_cell.angle_beta   90.00
_cell.angle_gamma   90.00
#
_symmetry.space_group_name_H-M   'P 1'
#
loop_
_entity.id
_entity.type
_entity.pdbx_description
1 polymer ?
#
loop_
_entity_poly.entity_id
_entity_poly.type
_entity_poly.pdbx_seq_one_letter_code
_entity_poly.pdbx_strand_id
1 'polypeptide(L)'
;MSGEKPGLFAREATGLVREISFTVGIIIIMSHVIGLGWQKRVFQFTGPKPMPTDIMPLGLPAMFWAFLAVGVVVLVTGYAVGYVTAAMPRSGGGYVTISRVIHPFVGYMAGWLMFLAEAFSYGLIGVAVFEAVMIFFNIALAPTTVAFGSLELFLGGLAIVWI
;
A
#
# COMPACT_ATOMS: atom_id res chain seq x y z
N MET A 1 -5.32 -5.51 -48.84
CA MET A 1 -5.41 -4.12 -48.37
C MET A 1 -4.25 -3.91 -47.41
N SER A 2 -3.30 -3.06 -47.79
CA SER A 2 -2.04 -2.85 -47.08
C SER A 2 -2.28 -2.34 -45.67
N GLY A 3 -1.76 -3.07 -44.67
CA GLY A 3 -1.88 -2.71 -43.26
C GLY A 3 -1.20 -1.38 -42.96
N GLU A 4 -2.01 -0.40 -42.58
CA GLU A 4 -1.52 0.78 -41.88
C GLU A 4 -0.87 0.31 -40.57
N LYS A 5 0.42 0.58 -40.44
CA LYS A 5 1.11 0.39 -39.16
C LYS A 5 0.40 1.28 -38.13
N PRO A 6 -0.01 0.75 -36.97
CA PRO A 6 -0.56 1.58 -35.91
C PRO A 6 0.41 2.73 -35.66
N GLY A 7 -0.10 3.96 -35.54
CA GLY A 7 0.74 5.11 -35.20
C GLY A 7 1.62 4.79 -34.00
N LEU A 8 2.79 5.44 -33.87
CA LEU A 8 3.90 5.15 -32.96
C LEU A 8 3.52 4.92 -31.46
N PHE A 9 2.25 5.14 -31.08
CA PHE A 9 1.70 4.96 -29.74
C PHE A 9 0.38 4.16 -29.65
N ALA A 10 -0.13 3.60 -30.74
CA ALA A 10 -1.31 2.74 -30.72
C ALA A 10 -0.89 1.30 -30.35
N ARG A 11 -1.34 0.83 -29.18
CA ARG A 11 -1.15 -0.57 -28.76
C ARG A 11 -2.07 -1.45 -29.60
N GLU A 12 -1.59 -2.60 -30.07
CA GLU A 12 -2.51 -3.68 -30.39
C GLU A 12 -3.30 -4.03 -29.12
N ALA A 13 -4.62 -4.02 -29.22
CA ALA A 13 -5.47 -4.45 -28.12
C ALA A 13 -5.20 -5.94 -27.88
N THR A 14 -4.33 -6.27 -26.94
CA THR A 14 -4.24 -7.63 -26.39
C THR A 14 -5.68 -8.03 -26.07
N GLY A 15 -6.20 -9.13 -26.64
CA GLY A 15 -7.63 -9.46 -26.72
C GLY A 15 -8.42 -9.63 -25.41
N LEU A 16 -7.92 -9.10 -24.29
CA LEU A 16 -8.65 -8.94 -23.05
C LEU A 16 -9.75 -7.88 -23.22
N VAL A 17 -10.97 -8.28 -22.90
CA VAL A 17 -12.14 -7.41 -22.81
C VAL A 17 -11.95 -6.48 -21.60
N ARG A 18 -12.27 -5.19 -21.76
CA ARG A 18 -12.28 -4.23 -20.63
C ARG A 18 -13.48 -4.53 -19.73
N GLU A 19 -13.26 -5.30 -18.67
CA GLU A 19 -14.33 -5.72 -17.74
C GLU A 19 -14.34 -4.98 -16.41
N ILE A 20 -13.32 -4.16 -16.11
CA ILE A 20 -13.22 -3.46 -14.83
C ILE A 20 -14.24 -2.32 -14.80
N SER A 21 -15.31 -2.52 -14.05
CA SER A 21 -16.30 -1.50 -13.73
C SER A 21 -15.79 -0.56 -12.63
N PHE A 22 -16.46 0.59 -12.46
CA PHE A 22 -16.14 1.56 -11.42
C PHE A 22 -16.10 0.93 -10.01
N THR A 23 -17.10 0.10 -9.67
CA THR A 23 -17.18 -0.57 -8.38
C THR A 23 -16.00 -1.53 -8.17
N VAL A 24 -15.66 -2.32 -9.18
CA VAL A 24 -14.51 -3.24 -9.11
C VAL A 24 -13.21 -2.44 -8.94
N GLY A 25 -13.07 -1.31 -9.64
CA GLY A 25 -11.95 -0.40 -9.46
C GLY A 25 -11.79 0.10 -8.02
N ILE A 26 -12.89 0.51 -7.38
CA ILE A 26 -12.88 0.93 -5.96
C ILE A 26 -12.45 -0.23 -5.07
N ILE A 27 -13.02 -1.42 -5.26
CA ILE A 27 -12.72 -2.59 -4.42
C ILE A 27 -11.23 -2.93 -4.51
N ILE A 28 -10.64 -2.91 -5.70
CA ILE A 28 -9.20 -3.19 -5.87
C ILE A 28 -8.35 -2.20 -5.07
N ILE A 29 -8.67 -0.90 -5.12
CA ILE A 29 -7.92 0.13 -4.39
C ILE A 29 -8.11 -0.04 -2.87
N MET A 30 -9.33 -0.30 -2.42
CA MET A 30 -9.63 -0.51 -1.00
C MET A 30 -8.89 -1.72 -0.44
N SER A 31 -8.84 -2.83 -1.18
CA SER A 31 -8.09 -4.04 -0.79
C SER A 31 -6.58 -3.80 -0.72
N HIS A 32 -6.04 -2.87 -1.52
CA HIS A 32 -4.63 -2.51 -1.47
C HIS A 32 -4.30 -1.56 -0.31
N VAL A 33 -5.19 -0.61 0.00
CA VAL A 33 -4.93 0.44 1.00
C VAL A 33 -5.29 0.01 2.42
N ILE A 34 -6.40 -0.72 2.59
CA ILE A 34 -6.91 -1.10 3.92
C ILE A 34 -6.24 -2.40 4.36
N GLY A 35 -5.23 -2.28 5.22
CA GLY A 35 -4.54 -3.43 5.82
C GLY A 35 -4.27 -3.25 7.31
N LEU A 36 -3.48 -4.17 7.87
CA LEU A 36 -3.14 -4.22 9.30
C LEU A 36 -2.45 -2.93 9.82
N GLY A 37 -1.82 -2.16 8.92
CA GLY A 37 -1.12 -0.92 9.24
C GLY A 37 -1.98 0.10 9.99
N TRP A 38 -3.22 0.36 9.56
CA TRP A 38 -4.06 1.35 10.25
C TRP A 38 -4.56 0.83 11.60
N GLN A 39 -4.92 -0.45 11.69
CA GLN A 39 -5.42 -1.07 12.93
C GLN A 39 -4.34 -1.07 14.01
N LYS A 40 -3.13 -1.54 13.69
CA LYS A 40 -2.00 -1.52 14.63
C LYS A 40 -1.61 -0.11 15.02
N ARG A 41 -1.53 0.81 14.07
CA ARG A 41 -1.07 2.18 14.35
C ARG A 41 -2.12 2.99 15.11
N VAL A 42 -3.41 2.73 14.97
CA VAL A 42 -4.44 3.41 15.77
C VAL A 42 -4.49 2.86 17.19
N PHE A 43 -4.49 1.54 17.37
CA PHE A 43 -4.79 0.93 18.67
C PHE A 43 -3.57 0.48 19.48
N GLN A 44 -2.43 0.27 18.83
CA GLN A 44 -1.21 -0.29 19.45
C GLN A 44 0.01 0.61 19.27
N PHE A 45 -0.17 1.90 18.99
CA PHE A 45 0.96 2.81 18.83
C PHE A 45 1.77 2.97 20.12
N THR A 46 2.98 2.43 20.10
CA THR A 46 4.01 2.55 21.14
C THR A 46 5.24 3.29 20.63
N GLY A 47 5.04 4.32 19.80
CA GLY A 47 6.12 5.18 19.33
C GLY A 47 6.41 6.37 20.26
N PRO A 48 7.58 7.02 20.11
CA PRO A 48 7.88 8.26 20.81
C PRO A 48 6.82 9.31 20.45
N LYS A 49 6.14 9.81 21.48
CA LYS A 49 5.11 10.84 21.34
C LYS A 49 5.82 12.19 21.27
N PRO A 50 5.61 13.02 20.23
CA PRO A 50 6.24 14.34 20.15
C PRO A 50 5.84 15.25 21.32
N MET A 51 4.64 15.03 21.85
CA MET A 51 4.07 15.73 22.98
C MET A 51 3.16 14.78 23.77
N PRO A 52 3.05 14.94 25.11
CA PRO A 52 2.06 14.23 25.88
C PRO A 52 0.63 14.65 25.48
N THR A 53 -0.33 13.73 25.67
CA THR A 53 -1.68 13.83 25.08
C THR A 53 -2.53 14.95 25.68
N ASP A 54 -2.23 15.31 26.93
CA ASP A 54 -2.82 16.41 27.70
C ASP A 54 -2.54 17.79 27.10
N ILE A 55 -1.41 17.99 26.43
CA ILE A 55 -1.08 19.26 25.75
C ILE A 55 -1.45 19.27 24.27
N MET A 56 -2.09 18.20 23.78
CA MET A 56 -2.40 18.05 22.37
C MET A 56 -3.65 18.87 21.98
N PRO A 57 -3.68 19.50 20.79
CA PRO A 57 -4.81 20.32 20.39
C PRO A 57 -6.13 19.52 20.45
N LEU A 58 -7.18 20.18 20.98
CA LEU A 58 -8.52 19.62 21.17
C LEU A 58 -8.58 18.37 22.08
N GLY A 59 -7.51 18.07 22.83
CA GLY A 59 -7.42 16.85 23.65
C GLY A 59 -7.43 15.56 22.84
N LEU A 60 -7.21 15.65 21.52
CA LEU A 60 -7.25 14.50 20.62
C LEU A 60 -5.90 13.76 20.60
N PRO A 61 -5.89 12.42 20.48
CA PRO A 61 -4.65 11.63 20.46
C PRO A 61 -3.71 12.00 19.31
N ALA A 62 -2.41 11.79 19.50
CA ALA A 62 -1.39 12.09 18.49
C ALA A 62 -1.60 11.37 17.16
N MET A 63 -2.13 10.16 17.24
CA MET A 63 -2.40 9.37 16.06
C MET A 63 -3.50 10.00 15.18
N PHE A 64 -4.53 10.62 15.78
CA PHE A 64 -5.56 11.32 15.03
C PHE A 64 -4.94 12.42 14.16
N TRP A 65 -4.09 13.26 14.77
CA TRP A 65 -3.40 14.34 14.07
C TRP A 65 -2.45 13.84 12.99
N ALA A 66 -1.74 12.74 13.23
CA ALA A 66 -0.89 12.10 12.23
C ALA A 66 -1.69 11.61 11.01
N PHE A 67 -2.82 10.92 11.23
CA PHE A 67 -3.69 10.48 10.14
C PHE A 67 -4.33 11.65 9.40
N LEU A 68 -4.74 12.71 10.10
CA LEU A 68 -5.32 13.89 9.46
C LEU A 68 -4.28 14.59 8.57
N ALA A 69 -3.09 14.86 9.11
CA ALA A 69 -2.03 15.56 8.38
C ALA A 69 -1.55 14.76 7.16
N VAL A 70 -1.24 13.47 7.34
CA VAL A 70 -0.79 12.62 6.23
C VAL A 70 -1.95 12.33 5.26
N GLY A 71 -3.17 12.17 5.76
CA GLY A 71 -4.36 11.96 4.94
C GLY A 71 -4.60 13.10 3.95
N VAL A 72 -4.42 14.36 4.38
CA VAL A 72 -4.48 15.52 3.47
C VAL A 72 -3.42 15.44 2.38
N VAL A 73 -2.18 15.08 2.72
CA VAL A 73 -1.10 14.91 1.73
C VAL A 73 -1.45 13.81 0.72
N VAL A 74 -1.99 12.68 1.19
CA VAL A 74 -2.41 11.56 0.34
C VAL A 74 -3.57 11.93 -0.59
N LEU A 75 -4.50 12.78 -0.16
CA LEU A 75 -5.58 13.26 -1.02
C LEU A 75 -5.05 14.11 -2.18
N VAL A 76 -4.08 14.99 -1.90
CA VAL A 76 -3.46 15.83 -2.94
C VAL A 76 -2.69 14.97 -3.94
N THR A 77 -1.89 14.02 -3.47
CA THR A 77 -1.13 13.13 -4.37
C THR A 77 -2.05 12.19 -5.15
N GLY A 78 -3.09 11.64 -4.50
CA GLY A 78 -4.10 10.81 -5.14
C GLY A 78 -4.86 11.54 -6.25
N TYR A 79 -5.22 12.80 -6.01
CA TYR A 79 -5.81 13.66 -7.04
C TYR A 79 -4.87 13.89 -8.22
N ALA A 80 -3.61 14.24 -7.97
CA ALA A 80 -2.63 14.48 -9.02
C ALA A 80 -2.40 13.22 -9.88
N VAL A 81 -2.24 12.05 -9.25
CA VAL A 81 -2.09 10.76 -9.95
C VAL A 81 -3.38 10.39 -10.70
N GLY A 82 -4.54 10.61 -10.10
CA GLY A 82 -5.84 10.38 -10.74
C GLY A 82 -6.02 11.22 -12.01
N TYR A 83 -5.64 12.50 -11.96
CA TYR A 83 -5.72 13.40 -13.11
C TYR A 83 -4.79 12.96 -14.26
N VAL A 84 -3.54 12.61 -13.94
CA VAL A 84 -2.56 12.16 -14.93
C VAL A 84 -2.95 10.81 -15.54
N THR A 85 -3.48 9.89 -14.75
CA THR A 85 -3.94 8.57 -15.24
C THR A 85 -5.22 8.68 -16.07
N ALA A 86 -6.11 9.63 -15.78
CA ALA A 86 -7.25 9.94 -16.62
C ALA A 86 -6.82 10.56 -17.98
N ALA A 87 -5.82 11.44 -17.98
CA ALA A 87 -5.29 12.05 -19.20
C ALA A 87 -4.48 11.07 -20.06
N MET A 88 -3.80 10.10 -19.44
CA MET A 88 -3.00 9.07 -20.11
C MET A 88 -3.35 7.66 -19.60
N PRO A 89 -4.47 7.07 -20.06
CA PRO A 89 -4.97 5.78 -19.57
C PRO A 89 -4.17 4.62 -20.17
N ARG A 90 -2.92 4.48 -19.73
CA ARG A 90 -1.98 3.45 -20.18
C ARG A 90 -1.62 2.54 -19.02
N SER A 91 -1.56 1.24 -19.27
CA SER A 91 -1.13 0.24 -18.29
C SER A 91 0.36 0.40 -17.99
N GLY A 92 0.73 0.43 -16.69
CA GLY A 92 2.12 0.51 -16.25
C GLY A 92 2.40 1.42 -15.05
N GLY A 93 1.36 1.94 -14.39
CA GLY A 93 1.46 2.64 -13.11
C GLY A 93 2.30 3.92 -13.16
N GLY A 94 2.82 4.32 -11.99
CA GLY A 94 3.59 5.57 -11.82
C GLY A 94 4.84 5.66 -12.68
N TYR A 95 5.51 4.54 -12.96
CA TYR A 95 6.69 4.51 -13.85
C TYR A 95 6.35 5.06 -15.24
N VAL A 96 5.27 4.54 -15.86
CA VAL A 96 4.89 4.90 -17.24
C VAL A 96 4.38 6.33 -17.35
N THR A 97 3.69 6.83 -16.33
CA THR A 97 3.21 8.23 -16.33
C THR A 97 4.36 9.20 -16.10
N ILE A 98 5.23 8.97 -15.11
CA ILE A 98 6.34 9.87 -14.76
C ILE A 98 7.40 9.90 -15.87
N SER A 99 7.76 8.76 -16.44
CA SER A 99 8.76 8.67 -17.53
C SER A 99 8.35 9.47 -18.78
N ARG A 100 7.06 9.67 -18.99
CA ARG A 100 6.50 10.37 -20.17
C ARG A 100 6.19 11.84 -19.93
N VAL A 101 5.93 12.22 -18.69
CA VAL A 101 5.62 13.62 -18.33
C VAL A 101 6.87 14.38 -17.93
N ILE A 102 7.75 13.77 -17.14
CA ILE A 102 8.89 14.44 -16.53
C ILE A 102 10.17 14.10 -17.28
N HIS A 103 10.66 12.87 -17.11
CA HIS A 103 11.89 12.40 -17.75
C HIS A 103 12.04 10.89 -17.55
N PRO A 104 12.61 10.13 -18.52
CA PRO A 104 12.82 8.69 -18.38
C PRO A 104 13.61 8.27 -17.14
N PHE A 105 14.65 9.03 -16.79
CA PHE A 105 15.46 8.78 -15.58
C PHE A 105 14.66 8.93 -14.28
N VAL A 106 13.80 9.95 -14.18
CA VAL A 106 12.95 10.16 -13.00
C VAL A 106 11.90 9.05 -12.91
N GLY A 107 11.36 8.62 -14.06
CA GLY A 107 10.51 7.44 -14.14
C GLY A 107 11.21 6.20 -13.58
N TYR A 108 12.42 5.89 -14.06
CA TYR A 108 13.23 4.77 -13.58
C TYR A 108 13.42 4.83 -12.06
N MET A 109 13.76 5.99 -11.51
CA MET A 109 13.96 6.15 -10.07
C MET A 109 12.66 5.96 -9.28
N ALA A 110 11.54 6.53 -9.74
CA ALA A 110 10.24 6.33 -9.12
C ALA A 110 9.82 4.84 -9.16
N GLY A 111 10.10 4.14 -10.27
CA GLY A 111 9.86 2.71 -10.41
C GLY A 111 10.65 1.88 -9.39
N TRP A 112 11.94 2.17 -9.21
CA TRP A 112 12.77 1.50 -8.21
C TRP A 112 12.33 1.78 -6.78
N LEU A 113 11.99 3.03 -6.46
CA LEU A 113 11.49 3.38 -5.14
C LEU A 113 10.17 2.66 -4.83
N MET A 114 9.27 2.56 -5.82
CA MET A 114 8.04 1.80 -5.67
C MET A 114 8.32 0.30 -5.48
N PHE A 115 9.21 -0.29 -6.27
CA PHE A 115 9.60 -1.69 -6.13
C PHE A 115 10.17 -1.98 -4.74
N LEU A 116 11.09 -1.14 -4.24
CA LEU A 116 11.66 -1.30 -2.91
C LEU A 116 10.62 -1.10 -1.80
N ALA A 117 9.72 -0.12 -1.95
CA ALA A 117 8.64 0.10 -1.00
C ALA A 117 7.72 -1.14 -0.88
N GLU A 118 7.35 -1.75 -2.00
CA GLU A 118 6.56 -2.98 -2.03
C GLU A 118 7.35 -4.18 -1.47
N ALA A 119 8.60 -4.36 -1.90
CA ALA A 119 9.45 -5.46 -1.43
C ALA A 119 9.66 -5.43 0.09
N PHE A 120 9.91 -4.25 0.68
CA PHE A 120 10.00 -4.11 2.14
C PHE A 120 8.65 -4.28 2.83
N SER A 121 7.55 -3.89 2.18
CA SER A 121 6.20 -4.10 2.70
C SER A 121 5.88 -5.59 2.83
N TYR A 122 6.32 -6.44 1.90
CA TYR A 122 6.14 -7.90 2.01
C TYR A 122 6.75 -8.49 3.29
N GLY A 123 7.92 -8.01 3.72
CA GLY A 123 8.52 -8.45 4.99
C GLY A 123 7.65 -8.11 6.20
N LEU A 124 7.10 -6.88 6.22
CA LEU A 124 6.19 -6.44 7.28
C LEU A 124 4.86 -7.19 7.24
N ILE A 125 4.33 -7.45 6.05
CA ILE A 125 3.10 -8.22 5.84
C ILE A 125 3.30 -9.66 6.32
N GLY A 126 4.44 -10.29 6.03
CA GLY A 126 4.76 -11.64 6.51
C GLY A 126 4.67 -11.76 8.03
N VAL A 127 5.30 -10.83 8.76
CA VAL A 127 5.21 -10.77 10.24
C VAL A 127 3.76 -10.56 10.70
N ALA A 128 3.02 -9.68 10.03
CA ALA A 128 1.62 -9.40 10.35
C ALA A 128 0.71 -10.62 10.16
N VAL A 129 0.92 -11.40 9.10
CA VAL A 129 0.17 -12.65 8.87
C VAL A 129 0.51 -13.67 9.95
N PHE A 130 1.79 -13.79 10.33
CA PHE A 130 2.20 -14.70 11.41
C PHE A 130 1.55 -14.32 12.74
N GLU A 131 1.49 -13.03 13.05
CA GLU A 131 0.78 -12.53 14.22
C GLU A 131 -0.73 -12.81 14.17
N ALA A 132 -1.37 -12.71 13.00
CA ALA A 132 -2.76 -13.12 12.84
C ALA A 132 -2.95 -14.62 13.14
N VAL A 133 -2.04 -15.49 12.68
CA VAL A 133 -2.04 -16.92 13.02
C VAL A 133 -1.92 -17.13 14.54
N MET A 134 -1.08 -16.36 15.22
CA MET A 134 -0.97 -16.43 16.68
C MET A 134 -2.27 -16.05 17.40
N ILE A 135 -2.99 -15.04 16.91
CA ILE A 135 -4.26 -14.64 17.52
C ILE A 135 -5.24 -15.82 17.48
N PHE A 136 -5.39 -16.47 16.33
CA PHE A 136 -6.26 -17.64 16.20
C PHE A 136 -5.77 -18.84 17.02
N PHE A 137 -4.45 -19.05 17.07
CA PHE A 137 -3.85 -20.12 17.89
C PHE A 137 -4.12 -19.92 19.39
N ASN A 138 -3.99 -18.69 19.89
CA ASN A 138 -4.27 -18.36 21.29
C ASN A 138 -5.75 -18.49 21.65
N ILE A 139 -6.66 -18.19 20.71
CA ILE A 139 -8.10 -18.43 20.92
C ILE A 139 -8.36 -19.94 21.08
N ALA A 140 -7.69 -20.78 20.30
CA ALA A 140 -7.83 -22.24 20.38
C ALA A 140 -7.20 -22.85 21.65
N LEU A 141 -6.17 -22.22 22.22
CA LEU A 141 -5.49 -22.68 23.43
C LEU A 141 -6.13 -22.21 24.74
N ALA A 142 -7.19 -21.40 24.68
CA ALA A 142 -7.83 -20.84 25.88
C ALA A 142 -8.16 -21.94 26.93
N PRO A 143 -7.83 -21.75 28.22
CA PRO A 143 -7.46 -20.49 28.87
C PRO A 143 -5.95 -20.18 28.89
N THR A 144 -5.09 -21.03 28.32
CA THR A 144 -3.65 -20.75 28.29
C THR A 144 -3.30 -19.90 27.07
N THR A 145 -2.35 -18.98 27.23
CA THR A 145 -1.88 -18.12 26.12
C THR A 145 -0.39 -18.26 25.97
N VAL A 146 0.07 -18.31 24.71
CA VAL A 146 1.49 -18.32 24.35
C VAL A 146 1.81 -17.00 23.68
N ALA A 147 2.73 -16.25 24.29
CA ALA A 147 3.30 -15.05 23.71
C ALA A 147 4.62 -15.41 23.03
N PHE A 148 4.72 -15.06 21.75
CA PHE A 148 5.95 -15.19 20.99
C PHE A 148 6.75 -13.89 21.08
N GLY A 149 8.06 -14.00 21.26
CA GLY A 149 8.96 -12.85 21.28
C GLY A 149 9.22 -12.30 19.88
N SER A 150 10.04 -11.25 19.82
CA SER A 150 10.41 -10.59 18.56
C SER A 150 11.15 -11.52 17.60
N LEU A 151 11.92 -12.48 18.12
CA LEU A 151 12.68 -13.42 17.31
C LEU A 151 11.76 -14.42 16.60
N GLU A 152 10.78 -14.95 17.33
CA GLU A 152 9.80 -15.90 16.82
C GLU A 152 8.87 -15.23 15.79
N LEU A 153 8.45 -13.99 16.06
CA LEU A 153 7.70 -13.16 15.10
C LEU A 153 8.49 -12.93 13.79
N PHE A 154 9.78 -12.64 13.91
CA PHE A 154 10.66 -12.45 12.76
C PHE A 154 10.84 -13.73 11.94
N LEU A 155 11.15 -14.85 12.60
CA LEU A 155 11.35 -16.14 11.93
C LEU A 155 10.06 -16.65 11.28
N GLY A 156 8.93 -16.53 11.96
CA GLY A 156 7.63 -16.90 11.42
C GLY A 156 7.23 -16.02 10.24
N GLY A 157 7.49 -14.71 10.31
CA GLY A 157 7.28 -13.80 9.17
C GLY A 157 8.16 -14.14 7.97
N LEU A 158 9.42 -14.50 8.19
CA LEU A 158 10.34 -14.93 7.13
C LEU A 158 9.85 -16.22 6.47
N ALA A 159 9.38 -17.19 7.25
CA ALA A 159 8.81 -18.44 6.73
C ALA A 159 7.57 -18.19 5.87
N ILE A 160 6.70 -17.25 6.25
CA ILE A 160 5.51 -16.89 5.47
C ILE A 160 5.88 -16.23 4.13
N VAL A 161 6.92 -15.41 4.10
CA VAL A 161 7.36 -14.77 2.83
C VAL A 161 8.03 -15.79 1.90
N TRP A 162 8.60 -16.86 2.44
CA TRP A 162 9.32 -17.89 1.69
C TRP A 162 8.43 -18.93 1.00
N ILE A 163 7.20 -19.12 1.46
CA ILE A 163 6.24 -20.13 0.96
C ILE A 163 5.22 -19.45 0.04
#